data_AF-Q8KH53-F1
#
_entry.id   AF-Q8KH53-F1
#
_cell.length_a   1.000
_cell.length_b   1.000
_cell.length_c   1.000
_cell.angle_alpha   90.00
_cell.angle_beta   90.00
_cell.angle_gamma   90.00
#
_symmetry.space_group_name_H-M   'P 1'
#
loop_
_entity.id
_entity.type
_entity.pdbx_description
1 polymer ?
#
loop_
_entity_poly.entity_id
_entity_poly.type
_entity_poly.pdbx_seq_one_letter_code
_entity_poly.pdbx_strand_id
1 'polypeptide(L)'
;IERALVAAALLNGDHLGEAERTNKGVAEVLGLTEAGVSQLLSVVRAVGESLVLAIGAAPGIGRPRWEELKKSLGDASVDRENLAAVAAETRSSHSGGPDEKSDAAFLAVLAAVVQAERPTRPSSPRGAPSVAIPGVGAATIATGRRGRQFKLELKAEDRDFVSWLEGKAPQLIAELHERWKRKED
;
A
#
# COMPACT_ATOMS: atom_id res chain seq x y z
N ILE A 1 1.21 20.46 -0.54
CA ILE A 1 0.25 19.72 -1.38
C ILE A 1 -1.05 20.51 -1.64
N GLU A 2 -1.49 21.36 -0.70
CA GLU A 2 -2.72 22.17 -0.84
C GLU A 2 -2.76 23.02 -2.11
N ARG A 3 -1.67 23.74 -2.44
CA ARG A 3 -1.55 24.48 -3.71
C ARG A 3 -1.73 23.60 -4.95
N ALA A 4 -1.41 22.31 -4.85
CA ALA A 4 -1.60 21.36 -5.94
C ALA A 4 -3.07 20.95 -6.10
N LEU A 5 -3.79 20.75 -4.99
CA LEU A 5 -5.24 20.52 -5.02
C LEU A 5 -5.99 21.74 -5.54
N VAL A 6 -5.61 22.95 -5.11
CA VAL A 6 -6.20 24.19 -5.62
C VAL A 6 -5.91 24.34 -7.12
N ALA A 7 -4.68 24.07 -7.56
CA ALA A 7 -4.34 24.08 -8.99
C ALA A 7 -5.18 23.07 -9.80
N ALA A 8 -5.40 21.87 -9.27
CA ALA A 8 -6.23 20.85 -9.89
C ALA A 8 -7.71 21.28 -9.96
N ALA A 9 -8.24 21.86 -8.88
CA ALA A 9 -9.60 22.37 -8.81
C ALA A 9 -9.83 23.55 -9.78
N LEU A 10 -8.89 24.47 -9.90
CA LEU A 10 -8.97 25.59 -10.86
C LEU A 10 -8.94 25.09 -12.32
N LEU A 11 -8.21 24.02 -12.59
CA LEU A 11 -8.11 23.46 -13.94
C LEU A 11 -9.37 22.67 -14.34
N ASN A 12 -9.93 21.90 -13.40
CA ASN A 12 -11.05 21.00 -13.65
C ASN A 12 -12.42 21.62 -13.36
N GLY A 13 -12.46 22.68 -12.57
CA GLY A 13 -13.70 23.37 -12.17
C GLY A 13 -14.13 24.47 -13.14
N ASP A 14 -15.20 25.15 -12.78
CA ASP A 14 -15.78 26.29 -13.49
C ASP A 14 -15.29 27.65 -12.95
N HIS A 15 -14.31 27.64 -12.05
CA HIS A 15 -13.74 28.83 -11.43
C HIS A 15 -12.99 29.76 -12.39
N LEU A 16 -12.57 29.24 -13.55
CA LEU A 16 -11.90 29.99 -14.62
C LEU A 16 -12.68 29.89 -15.93
N GLY A 17 -12.61 30.94 -16.75
CA GLY A 17 -13.13 30.92 -18.11
C GLY A 17 -12.49 29.78 -18.92
N GLU A 18 -13.20 29.22 -19.90
CA GLU A 18 -12.70 28.08 -20.69
C GLU A 18 -11.30 28.31 -21.29
N ALA A 19 -11.02 29.53 -21.76
CA ALA A 19 -9.73 29.90 -22.32
C ALA A 19 -8.60 29.99 -21.27
N GLU A 20 -8.95 30.18 -19.99
CA GLU A 20 -8.03 30.37 -18.87
C GLU A 20 -7.80 29.08 -18.08
N ARG A 21 -8.58 28.02 -18.34
CA ARG A 21 -8.38 26.65 -17.81
C ARG A 21 -7.17 25.96 -18.45
N THR A 22 -6.03 26.60 -18.35
CA THR A 22 -4.72 26.12 -18.81
C THR A 22 -3.71 26.25 -17.68
N ASN A 23 -2.60 25.52 -17.76
CA ASN A 23 -1.53 25.63 -16.75
C ASN A 23 -1.01 27.07 -16.61
N LYS A 24 -1.01 27.84 -17.71
CA LYS A 24 -0.63 29.25 -17.72
C LYS A 24 -1.64 30.12 -16.95
N GLY A 25 -2.93 29.99 -17.21
CA GLY A 25 -3.96 30.75 -16.49
C GLY A 25 -3.99 30.42 -15.00
N VAL A 26 -3.88 29.14 -14.64
CA VAL A 26 -3.75 28.70 -13.24
C VAL A 26 -2.47 29.25 -12.59
N ALA A 27 -1.36 29.34 -13.33
CA ALA A 27 -0.12 29.89 -12.82
C ALA A 27 -0.22 31.39 -12.52
N GLU A 28 -0.90 32.16 -13.38
CA GLU A 28 -1.17 33.59 -13.16
C GLU A 28 -2.02 33.81 -11.89
N VAL A 29 -3.08 33.02 -11.70
CA VAL A 29 -3.95 33.09 -10.52
C VAL A 29 -3.22 32.71 -9.22
N LEU A 30 -2.36 31.70 -9.27
CA LEU A 30 -1.64 31.20 -8.09
C LEU A 30 -0.31 31.93 -7.81
N GLY A 31 0.06 32.91 -8.64
CA GLY A 31 1.36 33.59 -8.56
C GLY A 31 2.53 32.63 -8.72
N LEU A 32 2.40 31.66 -9.62
CA LEU A 32 3.37 30.60 -9.89
C LEU A 32 3.89 30.68 -11.33
N THR A 33 4.91 29.89 -11.63
CA THR A 33 5.30 29.61 -13.01
C THR A 33 4.46 28.46 -13.58
N GLU A 34 4.27 28.44 -14.89
CA GLU A 34 3.57 27.35 -15.59
C GLU A 34 4.25 25.98 -15.34
N ALA A 35 5.58 25.97 -15.27
CA ALA A 35 6.36 24.81 -14.87
C ALA A 35 6.04 24.38 -13.43
N GLY A 36 5.90 25.34 -12.50
CA GLY A 36 5.50 25.07 -11.11
C GLY A 36 4.12 24.43 -11.01
N VAL A 37 3.14 24.93 -11.76
CA VAL A 37 1.79 24.33 -11.83
C VAL A 37 1.84 22.91 -12.41
N SER A 38 2.59 22.71 -13.50
CA SER A 38 2.77 21.39 -14.12
C SER A 38 3.36 20.37 -13.14
N GLN A 39 4.31 20.79 -12.31
CA GLN A 39 4.90 19.94 -11.26
C GLN A 39 3.88 19.59 -10.18
N LEU A 40 3.11 20.58 -9.70
CA LEU A 40 2.05 20.34 -8.70
C LEU A 40 0.99 19.37 -9.22
N LEU A 41 0.51 19.57 -10.45
CA LEU A 41 -0.45 18.68 -11.09
C LEU A 41 0.10 17.27 -11.31
N SER A 42 1.40 17.15 -11.62
CA SER A 42 2.05 15.85 -11.79
C SER A 42 2.00 15.01 -10.51
N VAL A 43 2.21 15.62 -9.34
CA VAL A 43 2.09 14.93 -8.05
C VAL A 43 0.66 14.45 -7.81
N VAL A 44 -0.33 15.32 -7.99
CA VAL A 44 -1.76 14.97 -7.77
C VAL A 44 -2.20 13.85 -8.71
N ARG A 45 -1.79 13.89 -9.98
CA ARG A 45 -2.12 12.83 -10.96
C ARG A 45 -1.46 11.49 -10.61
N ALA A 46 -0.21 11.50 -10.16
CA ALA A 46 0.51 10.26 -9.84
C ALA A 46 0.00 9.60 -8.56
N VAL A 47 -0.20 10.41 -7.52
CA VAL A 47 -0.68 9.95 -6.21
C VAL A 47 -2.18 9.60 -6.26
N GLY A 48 -2.96 10.37 -7.01
CA GLY A 48 -4.41 10.27 -7.09
C GLY A 48 -5.10 11.16 -6.06
N GLU A 49 -6.16 11.85 -6.49
CA GLU A 49 -6.89 12.82 -5.67
C GLU A 49 -7.48 12.21 -4.40
N SER A 50 -8.07 11.01 -4.50
CA SER A 50 -8.64 10.28 -3.36
C SER A 50 -7.61 10.01 -2.25
N LEU A 51 -6.39 9.60 -2.64
CA LEU A 51 -5.31 9.35 -1.70
C LEU A 51 -4.77 10.65 -1.10
N VAL A 52 -4.64 11.72 -1.89
CA VAL A 52 -4.23 13.03 -1.39
C VAL A 52 -5.24 13.57 -0.38
N LEU A 53 -6.54 13.43 -0.64
CA LEU A 53 -7.60 13.85 0.30
C LEU A 53 -7.61 12.99 1.57
N ALA A 54 -7.39 11.68 1.46
CA ALA A 54 -7.30 10.77 2.61
C ALA A 54 -6.08 11.09 3.51
N ILE A 55 -4.96 11.53 2.92
CA ILE A 55 -3.78 12.00 3.66
C ILE A 55 -4.03 13.38 4.27
N GLY A 56 -4.59 14.31 3.49
CA GLY A 56 -4.83 15.71 3.83
C GLY A 56 -3.63 16.64 3.64
N ALA A 57 -3.69 17.84 4.24
CA ALA A 57 -2.77 18.95 3.96
C ALA A 57 -1.29 18.66 4.23
N ALA A 58 -1.00 17.81 5.21
CA ALA A 58 0.34 17.36 5.61
C ALA A 58 1.40 18.50 5.55
N PRO A 59 1.22 19.58 6.31
CA PRO A 59 2.03 20.79 6.17
C PRO A 59 3.49 20.59 6.60
N GLY A 60 3.79 19.61 7.46
CA GLY A 60 5.16 19.23 7.80
C GLY A 60 5.85 18.38 6.72
N ILE A 61 5.09 17.92 5.70
CA ILE A 61 5.62 17.15 4.59
C ILE A 61 5.92 18.07 3.40
N GLY A 62 7.21 18.40 3.27
CA GLY A 62 7.72 19.19 2.16
C GLY A 62 7.58 18.51 0.79
N ARG A 63 7.69 19.32 -0.28
CA ARG A 63 7.63 18.88 -1.69
C ARG A 63 8.55 17.70 -2.03
N PRO A 64 9.81 17.61 -1.55
CA PRO A 64 10.68 16.48 -1.88
C PRO A 64 10.09 15.11 -1.50
N ARG A 65 9.40 15.02 -0.36
CA ARG A 65 8.76 13.77 0.07
C ARG A 65 7.56 13.38 -0.79
N TRP A 66 6.79 14.37 -1.27
CA TRP A 66 5.70 14.10 -2.21
C TRP A 66 6.20 13.58 -3.56
N GLU A 67 7.35 14.07 -4.04
CA GLU A 67 7.99 13.53 -5.25
C GLU A 67 8.52 12.11 -5.01
N GLU A 68 9.06 11.82 -3.82
CA GLU A 68 9.45 10.46 -3.42
C GLU A 68 8.25 9.51 -3.45
N LEU A 69 7.12 9.88 -2.84
CA LEU A 69 5.89 9.09 -2.88
C LEU A 69 5.42 8.84 -4.31
N LYS A 70 5.42 9.89 -5.16
CA LYS A 70 5.08 9.77 -6.57
C LYS A 70 6.00 8.79 -7.30
N LYS A 71 7.31 8.83 -7.04
CA LYS A 71 8.27 7.90 -7.63
C LYS A 71 7.97 6.47 -7.21
N SER A 72 7.78 6.23 -5.92
CA SER A 72 7.53 4.88 -5.41
C SER A 72 6.20 4.29 -5.87
N LEU A 73 5.17 5.12 -6.07
CA LEU A 73 3.90 4.68 -6.66
C LEU A 73 4.00 4.34 -8.17
N GLY A 74 5.02 4.86 -8.86
CA GLY A 74 5.29 4.52 -10.26
C GLY A 74 5.96 3.15 -10.41
N ASP A 75 6.83 2.80 -9.47
CA ASP A 75 7.61 1.56 -9.50
C ASP A 75 6.84 0.37 -8.90
N ALA A 76 5.88 0.63 -8.01
CA ALA A 76 5.12 -0.39 -7.29
C ALA A 76 3.70 -0.60 -7.85
N SER A 77 3.25 -1.85 -8.03
CA SER A 77 1.85 -2.16 -8.36
C SER A 77 0.96 -2.12 -7.11
N VAL A 78 0.88 -0.95 -6.48
CA VAL A 78 0.13 -0.77 -5.23
C VAL A 78 -1.28 -0.26 -5.52
N ASP A 79 -2.24 -0.88 -4.86
CA ASP A 79 -3.63 -0.46 -4.90
C ASP A 79 -3.82 0.85 -4.11
N ARG A 80 -4.20 1.92 -4.82
CA ARG A 80 -4.39 3.26 -4.28
C ARG A 80 -5.57 3.33 -3.30
N GLU A 81 -6.58 2.50 -3.45
CA GLU A 81 -7.72 2.45 -2.51
C GLU A 81 -7.28 1.91 -1.15
N ASN A 82 -6.44 0.88 -1.14
CA ASN A 82 -5.87 0.35 0.09
C ASN A 82 -4.98 1.38 0.80
N LEU A 83 -4.20 2.16 0.05
CA LEU A 83 -3.40 3.25 0.63
C LEU A 83 -4.27 4.35 1.23
N ALA A 84 -5.39 4.68 0.59
CA ALA A 84 -6.33 5.67 1.11
C ALA A 84 -6.97 5.18 2.42
N ALA A 85 -7.30 3.89 2.53
CA ALA A 85 -7.77 3.28 3.77
C ALA A 85 -6.71 3.34 4.89
N VAL A 86 -5.43 3.07 4.58
CA VAL A 86 -4.32 3.20 5.53
C VAL A 86 -4.18 4.64 6.03
N ALA A 87 -4.29 5.63 5.14
CA ALA A 87 -4.24 7.04 5.50
C ALA A 87 -5.40 7.43 6.43
N ALA A 88 -6.63 7.04 6.08
CA ALA A 88 -7.83 7.34 6.86
C ALA A 88 -7.80 6.71 8.27
N GLU A 89 -7.38 5.45 8.36
CA GLU A 89 -7.20 4.75 9.63
C GLU A 89 -6.14 5.45 10.49
N THR A 90 -4.99 5.80 9.90
CA THR A 90 -3.92 6.49 10.62
C THR A 90 -4.37 7.84 11.17
N ARG A 91 -5.10 8.65 10.40
CA ARG A 91 -5.65 9.94 10.88
C ARG A 91 -6.64 9.76 12.03
N SER A 92 -7.46 8.70 11.96
CA SER A 92 -8.49 8.40 12.96
C SER A 92 -7.85 7.95 14.27
N SER A 93 -6.82 7.11 14.18
CA SER A 93 -6.11 6.54 15.33
C SER A 93 -5.05 7.47 15.94
N HIS A 94 -4.56 8.49 15.22
CA HIS A 94 -3.62 9.48 15.78
C HIS A 94 -4.31 10.44 16.76
N SER A 95 -3.71 10.64 17.93
CA SER A 95 -4.21 11.55 18.98
C SER A 95 -3.74 13.01 18.85
N GLY A 96 -2.88 13.31 17.86
CA GLY A 96 -2.33 14.65 17.63
C GLY A 96 -3.30 15.64 16.98
N GLY A 97 -2.81 16.84 16.71
CA GLY A 97 -3.53 17.88 15.97
C GLY A 97 -3.85 17.48 14.52
N PRO A 98 -4.70 18.25 13.80
CA PRO A 98 -5.08 17.94 12.41
C PRO A 98 -3.88 17.88 11.45
N ASP A 99 -2.87 18.72 11.69
CA ASP A 99 -1.64 18.75 10.89
C ASP A 99 -0.77 17.52 11.18
N GLU A 100 -0.55 17.20 12.46
CA GLU A 100 0.20 16.01 12.89
C GLU A 100 -0.45 14.70 12.40
N LYS A 101 -1.80 14.64 12.43
CA LYS A 101 -2.57 13.53 11.86
C LYS A 101 -2.30 13.36 10.37
N SER A 102 -2.23 14.48 9.63
CA SER A 102 -1.99 14.46 8.19
C SER A 102 -0.55 14.04 7.86
N ASP A 103 0.42 14.54 8.62
CA ASP A 103 1.83 14.14 8.50
C ASP A 103 2.03 12.66 8.82
N ALA A 104 1.38 12.16 9.88
CA ALA A 104 1.41 10.75 10.26
C ALA A 104 0.79 9.85 9.17
N ALA A 105 -0.35 10.27 8.60
CA ALA A 105 -1.01 9.55 7.52
C ALA A 105 -0.13 9.47 6.26
N PHE A 106 0.56 10.56 5.92
CA PHE A 106 1.53 10.57 4.82
C PHE A 106 2.64 9.55 5.06
N LEU A 107 3.24 9.55 6.25
CA LEU A 107 4.33 8.64 6.59
C LEU A 107 3.88 7.17 6.56
N ALA A 108 2.66 6.88 7.03
CA ALA A 108 2.09 5.54 6.97
C ALA A 108 1.88 5.05 5.53
N VAL A 109 1.38 5.92 4.64
CA VAL A 109 1.24 5.62 3.21
C VAL A 109 2.60 5.37 2.57
N LEU A 110 3.58 6.25 2.79
CA LEU A 110 4.92 6.08 2.23
C LEU A 110 5.55 4.75 2.69
N ALA A 111 5.42 4.42 3.97
CA ALA A 111 5.88 3.14 4.51
C ALA A 111 5.18 1.95 3.84
N ALA A 112 3.85 2.02 3.62
CA ALA A 112 3.10 0.96 2.96
C ALA A 112 3.55 0.74 1.51
N VAL A 113 3.84 1.81 0.77
CA VAL A 113 4.37 1.73 -0.61
C VAL A 113 5.76 1.10 -0.62
N VAL A 114 6.68 1.55 0.24
CA VAL A 114 8.05 1.00 0.33
C VAL A 114 8.04 -0.47 0.75
N GLN A 115 7.10 -0.89 1.60
CA GLN A 115 6.94 -2.31 1.96
C GLN A 115 6.43 -3.15 0.78
N ALA A 116 5.61 -2.57 -0.10
CA ALA A 116 5.13 -3.25 -1.30
C ALA A 116 6.19 -3.31 -2.42
N GLU A 117 7.11 -2.36 -2.48
CA GLU A 117 8.27 -2.36 -3.40
C GLU A 117 9.31 -3.43 -3.06
N ARG A 118 9.41 -3.80 -1.78
CA ARG A 118 10.30 -4.90 -1.38
C ARG A 118 9.80 -6.19 -2.01
N PRO A 119 10.68 -6.99 -2.66
CA PRO A 119 10.35 -8.34 -3.11
C PRO A 119 9.70 -9.08 -1.94
N THR A 120 8.43 -9.42 -2.13
CA THR A 120 7.53 -9.90 -1.09
C THR A 120 8.19 -11.00 -0.25
N ARG A 121 8.58 -10.67 0.98
CA ARG A 121 8.35 -11.60 2.08
C ARG A 121 6.91 -11.32 2.51
N PRO A 122 5.94 -12.19 2.20
CA PRO A 122 4.55 -11.90 2.50
C PRO A 122 4.40 -11.75 4.01
N SER A 123 4.15 -10.53 4.48
CA SER A 123 3.55 -10.33 5.80
C SER A 123 2.14 -10.90 5.70
N SER A 124 1.94 -12.02 6.39
CA SER A 124 0.68 -12.75 6.41
C SER A 124 -0.51 -11.80 6.69
N PRO A 125 -1.63 -11.91 5.96
CA PRO A 125 -2.85 -11.20 6.32
C PRO A 125 -3.28 -11.66 7.71
N ARG A 126 -3.55 -10.67 8.56
CA ARG A 126 -4.09 -10.81 9.91
C ARG A 126 -5.39 -11.64 9.84
N GLY A 127 -5.32 -12.93 10.16
CA GLY A 127 -6.49 -13.82 10.20
C GLY A 127 -6.29 -15.29 9.78
N ALA A 128 -5.10 -15.72 9.36
CA ALA A 128 -4.88 -17.16 9.11
C ALA A 128 -4.84 -17.94 10.44
N PRO A 129 -5.54 -19.08 10.57
CA PRO A 129 -5.47 -19.91 11.78
C PRO A 129 -4.02 -20.36 11.98
N SER A 130 -3.43 -19.90 13.08
CA SER A 130 -2.13 -20.35 13.56
C SER A 130 -2.37 -21.58 14.41
N VAL A 131 -1.84 -22.72 13.97
CA VAL A 131 -1.78 -23.93 14.78
C VAL A 131 -0.42 -23.93 15.46
N ALA A 132 -0.40 -23.79 16.78
CA ALA A 132 0.79 -24.05 17.58
C ALA A 132 0.96 -25.57 17.68
N ILE A 133 2.08 -26.09 17.19
CA ILE A 133 2.44 -27.50 17.27
C ILE A 133 3.52 -27.61 18.35
N PRO A 134 3.21 -28.18 19.54
CA PRO A 134 4.19 -28.33 20.61
C PRO A 134 5.45 -29.07 20.14
N GLY A 135 6.63 -28.51 20.42
CA GLY A 135 7.93 -29.09 20.05
C GLY A 135 8.35 -28.89 18.59
N VAL A 136 7.53 -28.22 17.77
CA VAL A 136 7.82 -27.96 16.35
C VAL A 136 7.80 -26.47 16.06
N GLY A 137 6.77 -25.73 16.51
CA GLY A 137 6.64 -24.29 16.31
C GLY A 137 5.24 -23.87 15.87
N ALA A 138 5.12 -22.72 15.20
CA ALA A 138 3.84 -22.18 14.74
C ALA A 138 3.65 -22.39 13.23
N ALA A 139 2.59 -23.08 12.84
CA ALA A 139 2.18 -23.25 11.45
C ALA A 139 1.05 -22.28 11.10
N THR A 140 1.22 -21.52 10.02
CA THR A 140 0.19 -20.66 9.44
C THR A 140 -0.27 -21.26 8.12
N ILE A 141 -1.57 -21.50 7.98
CA ILE A 141 -2.16 -22.05 6.76
C ILE A 141 -2.90 -20.93 6.03
N ALA A 142 -2.53 -20.69 4.78
CA ALA A 142 -3.21 -19.73 3.91
C ALA A 142 -3.64 -20.38 2.59
N THR A 143 -4.91 -20.20 2.23
CA THR A 143 -5.45 -20.61 0.93
C THR A 143 -5.56 -19.40 0.00
N GLY A 144 -4.88 -19.44 -1.15
CA GLY A 144 -4.87 -18.38 -2.15
C GLY A 144 -6.12 -18.36 -3.04
N ARG A 145 -6.14 -17.42 -4.00
CA ARG A 145 -7.31 -17.06 -4.82
C ARG A 145 -8.05 -18.29 -5.39
N ARG A 146 -9.35 -18.39 -5.09
CA ARG A 146 -10.29 -19.44 -5.53
C ARG A 146 -9.91 -20.87 -5.09
N GLY A 147 -9.17 -21.05 -3.99
CA GLY A 147 -8.90 -22.38 -3.42
C GLY A 147 -7.86 -23.23 -4.18
N ARG A 148 -7.18 -22.65 -5.18
CA ARG A 148 -6.20 -23.35 -6.03
C ARG A 148 -4.76 -23.30 -5.52
N GLN A 149 -4.53 -22.62 -4.40
CA GLN A 149 -3.20 -22.46 -3.83
C GLN A 149 -3.27 -22.71 -2.33
N PHE A 150 -2.45 -23.63 -1.83
CA PHE A 150 -2.28 -23.92 -0.42
C PHE A 150 -0.86 -23.52 -0.01
N LYS A 151 -0.73 -22.66 1.00
CA LYS A 151 0.56 -22.25 1.56
C LYS A 151 0.60 -22.64 3.04
N LEU A 152 1.62 -23.39 3.41
CA LEU A 152 1.99 -23.67 4.79
C LEU A 152 3.25 -22.86 5.12
N GLU A 153 3.15 -21.99 6.12
CA GLU A 153 4.29 -21.24 6.64
C GLU A 153 4.59 -21.71 8.06
N LEU A 154 5.72 -22.40 8.22
CA LEU A 154 6.16 -22.93 9.50
C LEU A 154 7.27 -22.06 10.07
N LYS A 155 7.06 -21.54 11.28
CA LYS A 155 8.13 -20.98 12.12
C LYS A 155 8.52 -22.03 13.12
N ALA A 156 9.55 -22.81 12.79
CA ALA A 156 10.06 -23.84 13.69
C ALA A 156 11.10 -23.30 14.67
N GLU A 157 11.11 -23.84 15.89
CA GLU A 157 12.15 -23.53 16.89
C GLU A 157 13.44 -24.30 16.61
N ASP A 158 13.32 -25.52 16.07
CA ASP A 158 14.44 -26.40 15.71
C ASP A 158 14.72 -26.37 14.20
N ARG A 159 15.97 -26.06 13.84
CA ARG A 159 16.44 -26.01 12.44
C ARG A 159 16.59 -27.39 11.82
N ASP A 160 16.91 -28.42 12.61
CA ASP A 160 17.09 -29.78 12.12
C ASP A 160 15.75 -30.37 11.69
N PHE A 161 14.68 -30.00 12.40
CA PHE A 161 13.30 -30.34 12.00
C PHE A 161 12.93 -29.74 10.64
N VAL A 162 13.31 -28.48 10.36
CA VAL A 162 13.04 -27.84 9.07
C VAL A 162 13.74 -28.60 7.94
N SER A 163 15.02 -28.95 8.13
CA SER A 163 15.79 -29.70 7.13
C SER A 163 15.22 -31.11 6.88
N TRP A 164 14.80 -31.80 7.95
CA TRP A 164 14.13 -33.09 7.83
C TRP A 164 12.78 -32.97 7.09
N LEU A 165 11.99 -31.93 7.39
CA LEU A 165 10.69 -31.70 6.78
C LEU A 165 10.83 -31.38 5.28
N GLU A 166 11.83 -30.59 4.88
CA GLU A 166 12.13 -30.31 3.47
C GLU A 166 12.41 -31.60 2.70
N GLY A 167 13.19 -32.53 3.27
CA GLY A 167 13.47 -33.83 2.65
C GLY A 167 12.27 -34.76 2.57
N LYS A 168 11.30 -34.63 3.48
CA LYS A 168 10.09 -35.49 3.54
C LYS A 168 8.85 -34.89 2.89
N ALA A 169 8.83 -33.58 2.65
CA ALA A 169 7.67 -32.86 2.11
C ALA A 169 7.11 -33.48 0.81
N PRO A 170 7.92 -33.86 -0.20
CA PRO A 170 7.39 -34.44 -1.43
C PRO A 170 6.61 -35.74 -1.21
N GLN A 171 7.14 -36.62 -0.35
CA GLN A 171 6.50 -37.89 -0.01
C GLN A 171 5.20 -37.66 0.78
N LEU A 172 5.24 -36.79 1.80
CA LEU A 172 4.07 -36.48 2.63
C LEU A 172 2.92 -35.88 1.81
N ILE A 173 3.23 -34.98 0.86
CA ILE A 173 2.23 -34.39 -0.03
C ILE A 173 1.61 -35.46 -0.94
N ALA A 174 2.42 -36.37 -1.48
CA ALA A 174 1.91 -37.48 -2.29
C ALA A 174 0.99 -38.42 -1.48
N GLU A 175 1.38 -38.78 -0.26
CA GLU A 175 0.56 -39.60 0.64
C GLU A 175 -0.77 -38.92 1.01
N LEU A 176 -0.74 -37.62 1.29
CA LEU A 176 -1.95 -36.82 1.55
C LEU A 176 -2.92 -36.86 0.36
N HIS A 177 -2.39 -36.70 -0.85
CA HIS A 177 -3.18 -36.74 -2.08
C HIS A 177 -3.77 -38.14 -2.35
N GLU A 178 -3.01 -39.21 -2.13
CA GLU A 178 -3.49 -40.59 -2.26
C GLU A 178 -4.59 -40.93 -1.23
N ARG A 179 -4.43 -40.47 0.01
CA ARG A 179 -5.47 -40.63 1.05
C ARG A 179 -6.73 -39.85 0.72
N TRP A 180 -6.59 -38.65 0.15
CA TRP A 180 -7.73 -37.85 -0.29
C TRP A 180 -8.48 -38.55 -1.42
N LYS A 181 -7.77 -39.03 -2.46
CA LYS A 181 -8.37 -39.80 -3.55
C LYS A 181 -9.15 -41.02 -3.06
N ARG A 182 -8.58 -41.81 -2.16
CA ARG A 182 -9.24 -43.00 -1.60
C ARG A 182 -10.47 -42.68 -0.74
N LYS A 183 -10.64 -41.44 -0.29
CA LYS A 183 -11.78 -41.01 0.52
C LYS A 183 -12.93 -40.47 -0.34
N GLU A 184 -12.70 -40.21 -1.62
CA GLU A 184 -13.71 -39.84 -2.62
C GLU A 184 -14.23 -41.06 -3.42
N ASP A 185 -13.64 -42.24 -3.24
CA ASP A 185 -14.18 -43.55 -3.63
C ASP A 185 -15.05 -44.16 -2.50
#